data_AF-A0A3P9NLI2-F1
#
_entry.id   AF-A0A3P9NLI2-F1
#
_cell.length_a   1.000
_cell.length_b   1.000
_cell.length_c   1.000
_cell.angle_alpha   90.00
_cell.angle_beta   90.00
_cell.angle_gamma   90.00
#
_symmetry.space_group_name_H-M   'P 1'
#
loop_
_entity.id
_entity.type
_entity.pdbx_description
1 polymer ?
#
loop_
_entity_poly.entity_id
_entity_poly.type
_entity_poly.pdbx_seq_one_letter_code
_entity_poly.pdbx_strand_id
1 'polypeptide(L)'
;MKYQLLLLSLLAAFSNTVAQEKEIQVIEVADGIKLSCKNGESISGNGLEDKELQLTYSDHYTGEYSCEKGPKIFVKFRTCDNCVELDTASIVGLAVGDVVATIVVGVAVYLIASQGRPGQVKATKKRSDKHNLILNEAPNDPSYQPLKYKRGRDEYDVLNRK
;
A
#
# COMPACT_ATOMS: atom_id res chain seq x y z
N MET A 1 -21.94 -37.83 -46.63
CA MET A 1 -22.90 -36.77 -47.03
C MET A 1 -23.64 -36.09 -45.86
N LYS A 2 -23.91 -36.77 -44.72
CA LYS A 2 -24.58 -36.13 -43.55
C LYS A 2 -23.80 -34.99 -42.89
N TYR A 3 -22.47 -35.07 -42.83
CA TYR A 3 -21.64 -34.05 -42.18
C TYR A 3 -21.51 -32.74 -42.98
N GLN A 4 -21.67 -32.78 -44.31
CA GLN A 4 -21.63 -31.58 -45.16
C GLN A 4 -22.87 -30.70 -44.97
N LEU A 5 -24.05 -31.30 -44.80
CA LEU A 5 -25.29 -30.57 -44.48
C LEU A 5 -25.22 -29.89 -43.10
N LEU A 6 -24.59 -30.54 -42.11
CA LEU A 6 -24.40 -29.95 -40.78
C LEU A 6 -23.43 -28.76 -40.80
N LEU A 7 -22.34 -28.85 -41.56
CA LEU A 7 -21.39 -27.75 -41.74
C LEU A 7 -22.01 -26.55 -42.46
N LEU A 8 -22.83 -26.80 -43.49
CA LEU A 8 -23.59 -25.77 -44.20
C LEU A 8 -24.65 -25.09 -43.30
N SER A 9 -25.32 -25.84 -42.42
CA SER A 9 -26.26 -25.25 -41.45
C SER A 9 -25.57 -24.41 -40.37
N LEU A 10 -24.36 -24.81 -39.95
CA LEU A 10 -23.56 -24.04 -39.00
C LEU A 10 -23.05 -22.73 -39.62
N LEU A 11 -22.57 -22.75 -40.86
CA LEU A 11 -22.15 -21.55 -41.59
C LEU A 11 -23.31 -20.57 -41.87
N ALA A 12 -24.51 -21.08 -42.17
CA ALA A 12 -25.70 -20.25 -42.37
C ALA A 12 -26.22 -19.58 -41.08
N ALA A 13 -25.91 -20.14 -39.90
CA ALA A 13 -26.25 -19.53 -38.62
C ALA A 13 -25.38 -18.31 -38.29
N PHE A 14 -24.16 -18.23 -38.85
CA PHE A 14 -23.25 -17.08 -38.63
C PHE A 14 -23.48 -15.91 -39.60
N SER A 15 -24.21 -16.11 -40.72
CA SER A 15 -24.36 -15.08 -41.77
C SER A 15 -25.54 -14.11 -41.57
N ASN A 16 -26.39 -14.31 -40.55
CA ASN A 16 -27.59 -13.48 -40.32
C ASN A 16 -27.43 -12.44 -39.20
N THR A 17 -26.21 -12.05 -38.86
CA THR A 17 -26.01 -10.79 -38.14
C THR A 17 -26.13 -9.64 -39.13
N VAL A 18 -27.38 -9.28 -39.48
CA VAL A 18 -27.67 -7.95 -40.01
C VAL A 18 -27.21 -6.97 -38.93
N ALA A 19 -26.04 -6.37 -39.14
CA ALA A 19 -25.61 -5.22 -38.37
C ALA A 19 -26.61 -4.11 -38.69
N GLN A 20 -27.57 -3.91 -37.79
CA GLN A 20 -28.41 -2.72 -37.82
C GLN A 20 -27.46 -1.53 -37.75
N GLU A 21 -27.37 -0.80 -38.85
CA GLU A 21 -26.51 0.37 -38.93
C GLU A 21 -26.96 1.36 -37.84
N LYS A 22 -26.09 1.65 -36.87
CA LYS A 22 -26.41 2.57 -35.78
C LYS A 22 -26.63 3.96 -36.38
N GLU A 23 -27.83 4.49 -36.20
CA GLU A 23 -28.26 5.79 -36.73
C GLU A 23 -27.75 6.97 -35.88
N ILE A 24 -27.43 6.70 -34.60
CA ILE A 24 -26.84 7.66 -33.66
C ILE A 24 -25.32 7.52 -33.66
N GLN A 25 -24.63 8.63 -33.90
CA GLN A 25 -23.18 8.76 -33.80
C GLN A 25 -22.80 9.26 -32.40
N VAL A 26 -21.82 8.58 -31.81
CA VAL A 26 -21.23 8.93 -30.52
C VAL A 26 -19.76 9.26 -30.76
N ILE A 27 -19.36 10.49 -30.45
CA ILE A 27 -17.97 10.95 -30.55
C ILE A 27 -17.47 11.21 -29.13
N GLU A 28 -16.38 10.57 -28.75
CA GLU A 28 -15.72 10.80 -27.46
C GLU A 28 -14.89 12.08 -27.53
N VAL A 29 -15.04 12.95 -26.51
CA VAL A 29 -14.33 14.21 -26.35
C VAL A 29 -13.64 14.18 -24.98
N ALA A 30 -12.60 14.98 -24.78
CA ALA A 30 -11.83 14.98 -23.52
C ALA A 30 -12.69 15.15 -22.25
N ASP A 31 -13.80 15.90 -22.35
CA ASP A 31 -14.69 16.21 -21.22
C ASP A 31 -16.04 15.47 -21.28
N GLY A 32 -16.23 14.51 -22.19
CA GLY A 32 -17.50 13.80 -22.28
C GLY A 32 -17.74 13.14 -23.63
N ILE A 33 -19.01 13.07 -24.03
CA ILE A 33 -19.42 12.53 -25.32
C ILE A 33 -20.26 13.55 -26.08
N LYS A 34 -20.15 13.54 -27.40
CA LYS A 34 -20.98 14.28 -28.31
C LYS A 34 -21.90 13.31 -29.05
N LEU A 35 -23.20 13.54 -28.94
CA LEU A 35 -24.22 12.76 -29.62
C LEU A 35 -24.72 13.53 -30.85
N SER A 36 -24.82 12.85 -31.98
CA SER A 36 -25.39 13.40 -33.22
C SER A 36 -26.13 12.32 -34.02
N CYS A 37 -27.15 12.71 -34.77
CA CYS A 37 -27.91 11.80 -35.63
C CYS A 37 -27.34 11.84 -37.06
N LYS A 38 -27.20 10.69 -37.73
CA LYS A 38 -26.65 10.61 -39.12
C LYS A 38 -27.39 11.48 -40.13
N ASN A 39 -28.69 11.69 -39.93
CA ASN A 39 -29.54 12.44 -40.85
C ASN A 39 -29.51 13.96 -40.59
N GLY A 40 -28.71 14.43 -39.62
CA GLY A 40 -28.71 15.84 -39.20
C GLY A 40 -29.98 16.27 -38.43
N GLU A 41 -30.77 15.29 -37.99
CA GLU A 41 -31.94 15.48 -37.12
C GLU A 41 -31.54 15.95 -35.73
N SER A 42 -32.45 16.65 -35.05
CA SER A 42 -32.32 16.99 -33.64
C SER A 42 -32.36 15.73 -32.78
N ILE A 43 -31.47 15.70 -31.79
CA ILE A 43 -31.47 14.71 -30.73
C ILE A 43 -32.12 15.34 -29.50
N SER A 44 -33.06 14.60 -28.91
CA SER A 44 -33.76 14.98 -27.69
C SER A 44 -33.53 13.96 -26.59
N GLY A 45 -33.35 14.41 -25.36
CA GLY A 45 -33.23 13.53 -24.20
C GLY A 45 -32.90 14.30 -22.93
N ASN A 46 -33.41 13.83 -21.80
CA ASN A 46 -33.12 14.40 -20.48
C ASN A 46 -33.36 15.92 -20.37
N GLY A 47 -34.42 16.42 -21.04
CA GLY A 47 -34.79 17.85 -21.05
C GLY A 47 -33.95 18.74 -21.97
N LEU A 48 -33.06 18.15 -22.78
CA LEU A 48 -32.22 18.87 -23.74
C LEU A 48 -32.62 18.49 -25.17
N GLU A 49 -32.56 19.47 -26.08
CA GLU A 49 -32.86 19.28 -27.50
C GLU A 49 -31.92 20.18 -28.33
N ASP A 50 -31.08 19.55 -29.15
CA ASP A 50 -30.21 20.24 -30.10
C ASP A 50 -29.84 19.29 -31.26
N LYS A 51 -29.24 19.79 -32.34
CA LYS A 51 -28.68 18.96 -33.43
C LYS A 51 -27.48 18.15 -32.98
N GLU A 52 -26.70 18.72 -32.06
CA GLU A 52 -25.52 18.09 -31.50
C GLU A 52 -25.51 18.32 -29.99
N LEU A 53 -25.61 17.23 -29.23
CA LEU A 53 -25.65 17.32 -27.77
C LEU A 53 -24.30 16.93 -27.20
N GLN A 54 -23.61 17.91 -26.60
CA GLN A 54 -22.38 17.66 -25.84
C GLN A 54 -22.75 17.36 -24.39
N LEU A 55 -22.56 16.11 -23.99
CA LEU A 55 -22.80 15.63 -22.64
C LEU A 55 -21.47 15.51 -21.92
N THR A 56 -21.26 16.36 -20.92
CA THR A 56 -20.11 16.24 -20.01
C THR A 56 -20.21 14.95 -19.20
N TYR A 57 -19.08 14.41 -18.74
CA TYR A 57 -19.06 13.30 -17.79
C TYR A 57 -19.75 13.67 -16.47
N SER A 58 -21.05 13.39 -16.36
CA SER A 58 -21.82 13.59 -15.14
C SER A 58 -23.01 12.64 -15.11
N ASP A 59 -23.29 12.08 -13.93
CA ASP A 59 -24.46 11.22 -13.71
C ASP A 59 -25.77 11.93 -14.03
N HIS A 60 -25.84 13.26 -13.93
CA HIS A 60 -27.02 14.05 -14.31
C HIS A 60 -27.42 13.84 -15.77
N TYR A 61 -26.46 13.60 -16.67
CA TYR A 61 -26.70 13.37 -18.10
C TYR A 61 -26.96 11.90 -18.44
N THR A 62 -27.08 11.02 -17.44
CA THR A 62 -27.51 9.64 -17.66
C THR A 62 -28.99 9.59 -18.01
N GLY A 63 -29.33 8.97 -19.13
CA GLY A 63 -30.72 8.92 -19.58
C GLY A 63 -30.90 8.36 -20.99
N GLU A 64 -32.17 8.35 -21.42
CA GLU A 64 -32.54 8.03 -22.80
C GLU A 64 -32.44 9.26 -23.69
N TYR A 65 -31.83 9.06 -24.86
CA TYR A 65 -31.73 10.03 -25.93
C TYR A 65 -32.28 9.43 -27.22
N SER A 66 -32.97 10.24 -28.02
CA SER A 66 -33.62 9.82 -29.26
C SER A 66 -33.52 10.88 -30.34
N CYS A 67 -33.27 10.46 -31.57
CA CYS A 67 -33.48 11.32 -32.75
C CYS A 67 -34.99 11.46 -33.02
N GLU A 68 -35.42 12.61 -33.56
CA GLU A 68 -36.83 12.87 -33.90
C GLU A 68 -37.52 11.72 -34.66
N LYS A 69 -36.82 11.11 -35.63
CA LYS A 69 -37.34 9.99 -36.43
C LYS A 69 -36.42 8.77 -36.41
N GLY A 70 -35.83 8.48 -35.26
CA GLY A 70 -34.82 7.44 -35.17
C GLY A 70 -34.90 6.53 -33.93
N PRO A 71 -33.92 5.63 -33.79
CA PRO A 71 -33.78 4.75 -32.65
C PRO A 71 -33.47 5.54 -31.37
N LYS A 72 -33.73 4.90 -30.23
CA LYS A 72 -33.38 5.42 -28.90
C LYS A 72 -32.07 4.79 -28.43
N ILE A 73 -31.25 5.57 -27.73
CA ILE A 73 -30.04 5.11 -27.04
C ILE A 73 -30.14 5.45 -25.56
N PHE A 74 -29.76 4.51 -24.69
CA PHE A 74 -29.58 4.78 -23.27
C PHE A 74 -28.11 5.09 -23.00
N VAL A 75 -27.82 6.31 -22.58
CA VAL A 75 -26.49 6.75 -22.20
C VAL A 75 -26.36 6.60 -20.70
N LYS A 76 -25.35 5.83 -20.27
CA LYS A 76 -25.03 5.63 -18.85
C LYS A 76 -23.62 6.11 -18.56
N PHE A 77 -23.52 7.24 -17.88
CA PHE A 77 -22.25 7.64 -17.31
C PHE A 77 -21.98 6.85 -16.02
N ARG A 78 -20.72 6.49 -15.84
CA ARG A 78 -20.18 5.94 -14.59
C ARG A 78 -18.91 6.73 -14.30
N THR A 79 -19.09 7.94 -13.80
CA THR A 79 -17.97 8.74 -13.32
C THR A 79 -17.52 8.23 -11.96
N CYS A 80 -16.23 8.31 -11.69
CA CYS A 80 -15.70 7.91 -10.39
C CYS A 80 -14.79 8.99 -9.85
N ASP A 81 -15.37 9.82 -8.99
CA ASP A 81 -14.61 10.80 -8.22
C ASP A 81 -13.77 10.02 -7.20
N ASN A 82 -12.46 10.08 -7.35
CA ASN A 82 -11.46 9.33 -6.55
C ASN A 82 -11.23 7.86 -6.94
N CYS A 83 -11.59 7.43 -8.14
CA CYS A 83 -11.02 6.17 -8.63
C CYS A 83 -9.52 6.35 -8.86
N VAL A 84 -8.72 5.49 -8.25
CA VAL A 84 -7.30 5.36 -8.57
C VAL A 84 -7.19 4.25 -9.60
N GLU A 85 -6.59 4.57 -10.75
CA GLU A 85 -6.24 3.56 -11.73
C GLU A 85 -5.04 2.76 -11.22
N LEU A 86 -5.31 1.59 -10.64
CA LEU A 86 -4.27 0.67 -10.22
C LEU A 86 -3.91 -0.24 -11.39
N ASP A 87 -2.89 0.16 -12.15
CA ASP A 87 -2.27 -0.75 -13.10
C ASP A 87 -1.56 -1.91 -12.37
N THR A 88 -1.42 -3.02 -13.07
CA THR A 88 -0.69 -4.22 -12.65
C THR A 88 0.68 -3.89 -12.07
N ALA A 89 1.42 -2.96 -12.69
CA ALA A 89 2.72 -2.49 -12.19
C ALA A 89 2.62 -1.82 -10.81
N SER A 90 1.61 -0.98 -10.59
CA SER A 90 1.38 -0.28 -9.32
C SER A 90 1.04 -1.26 -8.19
N ILE A 91 0.20 -2.26 -8.47
CA ILE A 91 -0.19 -3.29 -7.50
C ILE A 91 1.05 -4.13 -7.11
N VAL A 92 1.85 -4.54 -8.10
CA VAL A 92 3.07 -5.31 -7.86
C VAL A 92 4.08 -4.47 -7.07
N GLY A 93 4.26 -3.20 -7.41
CA GLY A 93 5.14 -2.29 -6.67
C GLY A 93 4.73 -2.13 -5.21
N LEU A 94 3.42 -2.01 -4.95
CA LEU A 94 2.90 -1.94 -3.58
C LEU A 94 3.16 -3.23 -2.81
N ALA A 95 2.92 -4.39 -3.41
CA ALA A 95 3.16 -5.68 -2.77
C ALA A 95 4.65 -5.91 -2.46
N VAL A 96 5.54 -5.64 -3.42
CA VAL A 96 6.99 -5.78 -3.21
C VAL A 96 7.49 -4.77 -2.17
N GLY A 97 6.98 -3.53 -2.23
CA GLY A 97 7.32 -2.48 -1.25
C GLY A 97 6.97 -2.89 0.18
N ASP A 98 5.80 -3.46 0.40
CA ASP A 98 5.37 -3.95 1.72
C ASP A 98 6.24 -5.12 2.22
N VAL A 99 6.56 -6.08 1.36
CA VAL A 99 7.47 -7.19 1.70
C VAL A 99 8.86 -6.66 2.10
N VAL A 100 9.41 -5.70 1.36
CA VAL A 100 10.72 -5.13 1.71
C VAL A 100 10.65 -4.34 3.02
N ALA A 101 9.61 -3.54 3.22
CA ALA A 101 9.44 -2.74 4.43
C ALA A 101 9.33 -3.65 5.68
N THR A 102 8.54 -4.71 5.61
CA THR A 102 8.39 -5.67 6.71
C THR A 102 9.70 -6.40 7.03
N ILE A 103 10.50 -6.76 6.03
CA ILE A 103 11.83 -7.34 6.25
C ILE A 103 12.76 -6.35 6.96
N VAL A 104 12.81 -5.09 6.52
CA VAL A 104 13.66 -4.05 7.13
C VAL A 104 13.27 -3.86 8.60
N VAL A 105 11.98 -3.73 8.90
CA VAL A 105 11.48 -3.62 10.28
C VAL A 105 11.85 -4.88 11.08
N GLY A 106 11.67 -6.07 10.51
CA GLY A 106 12.03 -7.33 11.17
C GLY A 106 13.52 -7.43 11.52
N VAL A 107 14.40 -7.03 10.60
CA VAL A 107 15.85 -6.99 10.84
C VAL A 107 16.20 -5.96 11.92
N ALA A 108 15.60 -4.76 11.87
CA ALA A 108 15.84 -3.73 12.86
C ALA A 108 15.48 -4.22 14.28
N VAL A 109 14.31 -4.81 14.44
CA VAL A 109 13.86 -5.39 15.72
C VAL A 109 14.78 -6.54 16.15
N TYR A 110 15.19 -7.41 15.23
CA TYR A 110 16.10 -8.52 15.52
C TYR A 110 17.46 -8.02 16.03
N LEU A 111 18.03 -6.97 15.42
CA LEU A 111 19.30 -6.38 15.86
C LEU A 111 19.19 -5.73 17.25
N ILE A 112 18.06 -5.08 17.55
CA ILE A 112 17.81 -4.49 18.88
C ILE A 112 17.66 -5.60 19.93
N ALA A 113 16.85 -6.62 19.65
CA ALA A 113 16.61 -7.74 20.56
C ALA A 113 17.86 -8.61 20.79
N SER A 114 18.68 -8.80 19.76
CA SER A 114 19.93 -9.59 19.86
C SER A 114 21.04 -8.87 20.62
N GLN A 115 21.03 -7.53 20.66
CA GLN A 115 21.90 -6.73 21.54
C GLN A 115 21.38 -6.72 22.98
N GLY A 116 20.06 -6.82 23.17
CA GLY A 116 19.37 -6.86 24.45
C GLY A 116 19.26 -8.25 25.08
N ARG A 117 20.37 -9.01 25.20
CA ARG A 117 20.43 -10.07 26.23
C ARG A 117 20.88 -9.43 27.56
N PRO A 118 19.98 -9.12 28.51
CA PRO A 118 20.39 -8.92 29.90
C PRO A 118 20.87 -10.27 30.44
N GLY A 119 22.13 -10.66 30.16
CA GLY A 119 22.68 -11.91 30.67
C GLY A 119 23.90 -12.48 29.95
N GLN A 120 24.33 -11.96 28.80
CA GLN A 120 25.57 -12.44 28.17
C GLN A 120 26.46 -11.30 27.73
N VAL A 121 27.19 -10.76 28.71
CA VAL A 121 28.48 -10.12 28.50
C VAL A 121 29.34 -11.13 27.74
N LYS A 122 29.49 -10.92 26.41
CA LYS A 122 30.53 -11.62 25.65
C LYS A 122 31.84 -11.30 26.35
N ALA A 123 32.55 -12.33 26.78
CA ALA A 123 33.91 -12.21 27.29
C ALA A 123 34.84 -11.77 26.15
N THR A 124 34.79 -10.50 25.78
CA THR A 124 35.80 -9.87 24.94
C THR A 124 37.08 -9.88 25.78
N LYS A 125 37.96 -10.82 25.46
CA LYS A 125 39.35 -10.85 25.88
C LYS A 125 40.04 -9.55 25.46
N LYS A 126 39.91 -8.49 26.25
CA LYS A 126 40.88 -7.40 26.46
C LYS A 126 40.52 -6.69 27.76
N ARG A 127 40.81 -7.36 28.89
CA ARG A 127 40.96 -6.69 30.17
C ARG A 127 42.37 -6.08 30.16
N SER A 128 42.47 -4.83 29.69
CA SER A 128 43.70 -4.03 29.79
C SER A 128 43.40 -2.63 30.29
N ASP A 129 42.33 -2.46 31.07
CA ASP A 129 42.33 -1.38 32.05
C ASP A 129 43.10 -1.90 33.25
N LYS A 130 44.41 -1.63 33.22
CA LYS A 130 45.14 -1.37 34.46
C LYS A 130 44.33 -0.32 35.20
N HIS A 131 43.41 -0.74 36.06
CA HIS A 131 43.06 0.07 37.20
C HIS A 131 44.39 0.33 37.88
N ASN A 132 44.82 1.59 37.86
CA ASN A 132 45.93 2.02 38.68
C ASN A 132 45.46 1.73 40.10
N LEU A 133 45.93 0.61 40.67
CA LEU A 133 45.73 0.32 42.07
C LEU A 133 46.27 1.55 42.77
N ILE A 134 45.37 2.34 43.37
CA ILE A 134 45.76 3.47 44.20
C ILE A 134 46.69 2.84 45.25
N LEU A 135 47.97 3.19 45.16
CA LEU A 135 48.99 2.73 46.08
C LEU A 135 48.55 3.28 47.44
N ASN A 136 48.06 2.40 48.32
CA ASN A 136 47.75 2.72 49.71
C ASN A 136 49.05 2.96 50.50
N GLU A 137 49.86 3.90 50.04
CA GLU A 137 51.15 4.22 50.62
C GLU A 137 51.44 5.72 50.45
N ALA A 138 50.50 6.54 50.94
CA ALA A 138 50.82 7.88 51.40
C ALA A 138 50.88 7.81 52.94
N PRO A 139 52.03 8.00 53.59
CA PRO A 139 52.19 7.81 55.03
C PRO A 139 51.35 8.74 55.93
N ASN A 140 50.57 9.67 55.35
CA ASN A 140 49.88 10.74 56.07
C ASN A 140 48.54 11.12 55.40
N ASP A 141 47.71 10.15 54.99
CA ASP A 141 46.30 10.43 54.66
C ASP A 141 45.45 10.31 55.95
N PRO A 142 44.86 11.41 56.48
CA PRO A 142 44.11 11.41 57.74
C PRO A 142 42.75 10.72 57.63
N SER A 143 42.31 10.32 56.43
CA SER A 143 40.98 9.72 56.22
C SER A 143 40.92 8.21 56.43
N TYR A 144 42.05 7.51 56.47
CA TYR A 144 42.09 6.08 56.75
C TYR A 144 43.14 5.75 57.81
N GLN A 145 42.68 5.36 58.98
CA GLN A 145 43.55 4.89 60.05
C GLN A 145 43.92 3.41 59.79
N PRO A 146 45.22 3.05 59.69
CA PRO A 146 45.62 1.67 59.43
C PRO A 146 45.30 0.78 60.64
N LEU A 147 44.71 -0.39 60.36
CA LEU A 147 44.37 -1.40 61.36
C LEU A 147 45.65 -1.92 62.04
N LYS A 148 45.79 -1.66 63.35
CA LYS A 148 46.96 -2.09 64.14
C LYS A 148 46.81 -3.56 64.53
N TYR A 149 47.21 -4.48 63.67
CA TYR A 149 47.16 -5.92 63.94
C TYR A 149 48.11 -6.41 65.07
N LYS A 150 48.94 -5.54 65.66
CA LYS A 150 49.98 -5.94 66.63
C LYS A 150 49.96 -5.21 67.98
N ARG A 151 48.85 -4.60 68.39
CA ARG A 151 48.72 -4.09 69.77
C ARG A 151 47.30 -4.28 70.33
N GLY A 152 47.21 -5.16 71.31
CA GLY A 152 46.12 -5.22 72.29
C GLY A 152 44.80 -5.77 71.75
N ARG A 153 44.19 -6.71 72.49
CA ARG A 153 42.77 -7.06 72.28
C ARG A 153 41.95 -5.82 72.63
N ASP A 154 41.10 -5.38 71.71
CA ASP A 154 40.20 -4.25 71.98
C ASP A 154 39.03 -4.74 72.85
N GLU A 155 38.44 -3.82 73.63
CA GLU A 155 37.37 -4.15 74.61
C GLU A 155 36.14 -4.84 73.97
N TYR A 156 36.00 -4.71 72.65
CA TYR A 156 34.91 -5.30 71.86
C TYR A 156 35.28 -6.59 71.10
N ASP A 157 36.49 -7.13 71.28
CA ASP A 157 36.92 -8.38 70.60
C ASP A 157 36.34 -9.67 71.20
N VAL A 158 35.57 -9.59 72.29
CA VAL A 158 35.06 -10.77 72.99
C VAL A 158 33.60 -11.03 72.63
N LEU A 159 33.36 -12.01 71.75
CA LEU A 159 32.02 -12.55 71.52
C LEU A 159 31.56 -13.33 72.76
N ASN A 160 30.68 -12.74 73.56
CA ASN A 160 30.07 -13.40 74.70
C ASN A 160 29.10 -14.48 74.19
N ARG A 161 29.57 -15.73 74.12
CA ARG A 161 28.71 -16.89 73.83
C ARG A 161 27.92 -17.23 75.08
N LYS A 162 26.60 -17.01 75.01
CA LYS A 162 25.63 -17.49 76.00
C LYS A 162 24.95 -18.75 75.48
#